data_AF-W4K858-F1
#
_entry.id   AF-W4K858-F1
#
_cell.length_a   1.000
_cell.length_b   1.000
_cell.length_c   1.000
_cell.angle_alpha   90.00
_cell.angle_beta   90.00
_cell.angle_gamma   90.00
#
_symmetry.space_group_name_H-M   'P 1'
#
loop_
_entity.id
_entity.type
_entity.pdbx_description
1 polymer ?
#
loop_
_entity_poly.entity_id
_entity_poly.type
_entity_poly.pdbx_seq_one_letter_code
_entity_poly.pdbx_strand_id
1 'polypeptide(L)'
;MFSPASLFFMLVVGGAAVHASPATSCPSERPNHLCCRSLGPFSDNEYVWENICGITGVDANVSTAAGCSPTASCLSGVIAACCQTVVGCAEGGGVDGPIGLDCVEVEN
;
A
#
# COMPACT_ATOMS: atom_id res chain seq x y z
N MET A 1 -14.72 -58.08 30.58
CA MET A 1 -13.84 -57.74 29.45
C MET A 1 -14.35 -56.42 28.89
N PHE A 2 -13.86 -55.28 29.41
CA PHE A 2 -14.31 -53.95 28.97
C PHE A 2 -13.30 -53.42 27.96
N SER A 3 -13.78 -53.16 26.74
CA SER A 3 -13.00 -52.57 25.65
C SER A 3 -13.27 -51.06 25.60
N PRO A 4 -12.28 -50.17 25.82
CA PRO A 4 -12.45 -48.76 25.56
C PRO A 4 -12.02 -48.47 24.11
N ALA A 5 -13.00 -48.36 23.21
CA ALA A 5 -12.78 -47.81 21.89
C ALA A 5 -12.60 -46.29 22.01
N SER A 6 -11.35 -45.87 22.12
CA SER A 6 -10.92 -44.48 21.95
C SER A 6 -11.35 -43.99 20.57
N LEU A 7 -12.30 -43.06 20.54
CA LEU A 7 -12.70 -42.35 19.33
C LEU A 7 -12.13 -40.92 19.37
N PHE A 8 -11.26 -40.71 18.41
CA PHE A 8 -10.49 -39.51 18.10
C PHE A 8 -11.35 -38.24 18.12
N PHE A 9 -10.94 -37.27 18.92
CA PHE A 9 -11.33 -35.87 18.78
C PHE A 9 -10.65 -35.30 17.52
N MET A 10 -11.37 -35.20 16.40
CA MET A 10 -10.91 -34.44 15.24
C MET A 10 -10.99 -32.94 15.56
N LEU A 11 -9.83 -32.33 15.78
CA LEU A 11 -9.66 -30.88 15.80
C LEU A 11 -9.91 -30.33 14.38
N VAL A 12 -11.04 -29.66 14.20
CA VAL A 12 -11.28 -28.79 13.04
C VAL A 12 -10.43 -27.54 13.22
N VAL A 13 -9.24 -27.52 12.61
CA VAL A 13 -8.48 -26.29 12.40
C VAL A 13 -9.19 -25.53 11.29
N GLY A 14 -10.10 -24.64 11.68
CA GLY A 14 -10.65 -23.61 10.81
C GLY A 14 -9.55 -22.61 10.48
N GLY A 15 -8.77 -22.89 9.42
CA GLY A 15 -7.87 -21.92 8.83
C GLY A 15 -8.69 -20.79 8.23
N ALA A 16 -8.68 -19.63 8.87
CA ALA A 16 -9.10 -18.40 8.23
C ALA A 16 -8.16 -18.16 7.05
N ALA A 17 -8.61 -18.49 5.84
CA ALA A 17 -7.94 -18.09 4.62
C ALA A 17 -8.00 -16.56 4.57
N VAL A 18 -6.86 -15.92 4.85
CA VAL A 18 -6.65 -14.54 4.45
C VAL A 18 -6.83 -14.51 2.94
N HIS A 19 -7.95 -13.95 2.48
CA HIS A 19 -8.15 -13.64 1.08
C HIS A 19 -7.15 -12.53 0.75
N ALA A 20 -5.96 -12.93 0.31
CA ALA A 20 -5.13 -12.04 -0.48
C ALA A 20 -5.84 -11.91 -1.82
N SER A 21 -6.57 -10.81 -1.99
CA SER A 21 -7.03 -10.37 -3.30
C SER A 21 -5.85 -10.42 -4.28
N PRO A 22 -6.06 -10.88 -5.53
CA PRO A 22 -5.00 -10.81 -6.53
C PRO A 22 -4.59 -9.35 -6.66
N ALA A 23 -3.30 -9.07 -6.49
CA ALA A 23 -2.73 -7.74 -6.72
C ALA A 23 -3.22 -7.29 -8.10
N THR A 24 -4.11 -6.29 -8.15
CA THR A 24 -4.54 -5.70 -9.41
C THR A 24 -3.26 -5.22 -10.08
N SER A 25 -2.87 -5.90 -11.16
CA SER A 25 -1.66 -5.56 -11.89
C SER A 25 -1.75 -4.10 -12.32
N CYS A 26 -0.80 -3.28 -11.87
CA CYS A 26 -0.80 -1.89 -12.24
C CYS A 26 -0.75 -1.70 -13.75
N PRO A 27 -1.46 -0.69 -14.31
CA PRO A 27 -1.36 -0.40 -15.73
C PRO A 27 0.08 -0.04 -16.09
N SER A 28 0.49 -0.34 -17.32
CA SER A 28 1.85 -0.10 -17.79
C SER A 28 2.29 1.36 -17.67
N GLU A 29 1.34 2.30 -17.66
CA GLU A 29 1.58 3.73 -17.46
C GLU A 29 1.94 4.08 -16.01
N ARG A 30 1.54 3.24 -15.04
CA ARG A 30 1.77 3.44 -13.60
C ARG A 30 2.32 2.17 -12.96
N PRO A 31 3.50 1.69 -13.34
CA PRO A 31 3.97 0.34 -13.04
C PRO A 31 4.31 0.11 -11.56
N ASN A 32 4.33 1.16 -10.73
CA ASN A 32 4.75 1.05 -9.34
C ASN A 32 3.55 0.74 -8.45
N HIS A 33 3.45 -0.50 -8.01
CA HIS A 33 2.47 -0.90 -7.00
C HIS A 33 2.97 -0.52 -5.60
N LEU A 34 2.23 0.35 -4.93
CA LEU A 34 2.52 0.86 -3.61
C LEU A 34 1.33 0.67 -2.67
N CYS A 35 1.62 0.43 -1.40
CA CYS A 35 0.61 0.40 -0.35
C CYS A 35 0.83 1.60 0.56
N CYS A 36 -0.11 2.53 0.53
CA CYS A 36 0.04 3.88 1.05
C CYS A 36 -0.97 4.16 2.17
N ARG A 37 -0.67 5.15 3.00
CA ARG A 37 -1.57 5.57 4.09
C ARG A 37 -2.53 6.66 3.64
N SER A 38 -2.11 7.45 2.66
CA SER A 38 -2.90 8.54 2.09
C SER A 38 -2.66 8.64 0.58
N LEU A 39 -3.72 9.06 -0.12
CA LEU A 39 -3.70 9.39 -1.53
C LEU A 39 -4.49 10.69 -1.72
N GLY A 40 -3.94 11.65 -2.44
CA GLY A 40 -4.53 12.98 -2.61
C GLY A 40 -3.67 13.88 -3.50
N PRO A 41 -4.20 15.04 -3.95
CA PRO A 41 -3.46 15.96 -4.81
C PRO A 41 -2.17 16.47 -4.15
N PHE A 42 -1.19 16.84 -4.98
CA PHE A 42 0.08 17.39 -4.54
C PHE A 42 -0.11 18.65 -3.67
N SER A 43 -1.13 19.47 -3.97
CA SER A 43 -1.49 20.67 -3.20
C SER A 43 -1.80 20.42 -1.73
N ASP A 44 -2.30 19.24 -1.35
CA ASP A 44 -2.61 18.94 0.06
C ASP A 44 -1.36 18.99 0.95
N ASN A 45 -0.17 18.77 0.39
CA ASN A 45 1.09 18.75 1.12
C ASN A 45 2.22 19.47 0.36
N GLU A 46 1.89 20.43 -0.52
CA GLU A 46 2.85 21.11 -1.41
C GLU A 46 4.05 21.70 -0.64
N TYR A 47 3.80 22.29 0.51
CA TYR A 47 4.85 22.87 1.36
C TYR A 47 5.86 21.81 1.83
N VAL A 48 5.38 20.61 2.19
CA VAL A 48 6.25 19.50 2.60
C VAL A 48 7.00 18.97 1.40
N TRP A 49 6.31 18.76 0.28
CA TRP A 49 6.90 18.21 -0.94
C TRP A 49 8.00 19.12 -1.50
N GLU A 50 7.74 20.40 -1.64
CA GLU A 50 8.70 21.34 -2.21
C GLU A 50 9.80 21.70 -1.21
N ASN A 51 9.45 21.98 0.04
CA ASN A 51 10.37 22.63 0.98
C ASN A 51 11.10 21.64 1.90
N ILE A 52 10.55 20.43 2.10
CA ILE A 52 11.18 19.37 2.92
C ILE A 52 11.76 18.28 2.03
N CYS A 53 10.98 17.81 1.04
CA CYS A 53 11.41 16.73 0.15
C CYS A 53 12.17 17.22 -1.09
N GLY A 54 12.14 18.53 -1.39
CA GLY A 54 12.81 19.11 -2.57
C GLY A 54 12.16 18.71 -3.91
N ILE A 55 10.90 18.28 -3.89
CA ILE A 55 10.16 17.87 -5.08
C ILE A 55 9.51 19.11 -5.69
N THR A 56 10.02 19.58 -6.82
CA THR A 56 9.52 20.77 -7.52
C THR A 56 9.07 20.44 -8.93
N GLY A 57 8.21 21.28 -9.52
CA GLY A 57 7.77 21.12 -10.92
C GLY A 57 6.69 20.05 -11.11
N VAL A 58 6.04 19.64 -10.03
CA VAL A 58 4.84 18.80 -10.05
C VAL A 58 3.62 19.72 -10.05
N ASP A 59 2.64 19.46 -10.90
CA ASP A 59 1.39 20.24 -10.90
C ASP A 59 0.60 19.99 -9.60
N ALA A 60 0.00 21.04 -9.06
CA ALA A 60 -0.72 21.01 -7.80
C ALA A 60 -1.87 19.97 -7.76
N ASN A 61 -2.44 19.62 -8.93
CA ASN A 61 -3.53 18.64 -9.04
C ASN A 61 -3.05 17.21 -9.29
N VAL A 62 -1.73 16.98 -9.44
CA VAL A 62 -1.20 15.62 -9.61
C VAL A 62 -1.50 14.82 -8.36
N SER A 63 -2.08 13.64 -8.56
CA SER A 63 -2.36 12.72 -7.47
C SER A 63 -1.05 12.16 -6.91
N THR A 64 -0.85 12.33 -5.61
CA THR A 64 0.30 11.85 -4.84
C THR A 64 -0.13 10.82 -3.82
N ALA A 65 0.76 9.90 -3.51
CA ALA A 65 0.55 8.93 -2.44
C ALA A 65 1.71 9.01 -1.44
N ALA A 66 1.37 9.01 -0.15
CA ALA A 66 2.33 9.12 0.94
C ALA A 66 2.09 8.03 2.00
N GLY A 67 3.06 7.82 2.87
CA GLY A 67 3.06 6.67 3.78
C GLY A 67 3.30 5.36 3.05
N CYS A 68 3.95 5.37 1.87
CA CYS A 68 3.93 4.22 0.98
C CYS A 68 5.00 3.18 1.31
N SER A 69 4.67 1.91 1.11
CA SER A 69 5.63 0.81 1.09
C SER A 69 5.49 0.03 -0.22
N PRO A 70 6.60 -0.29 -0.92
CA PRO A 70 6.57 -1.14 -2.08
C PRO A 70 6.31 -2.58 -1.64
N THR A 71 5.08 -3.05 -1.79
CA THR A 71 4.70 -4.44 -1.54
C THR A 71 3.64 -4.85 -2.55
N ALA A 72 3.61 -6.13 -2.92
CA ALA A 72 2.65 -6.67 -3.88
C ALA A 72 1.23 -6.79 -3.31
N SER A 73 1.07 -6.80 -1.99
CA SER A 73 -0.23 -6.95 -1.34
C SER A 73 -0.32 -6.01 -0.16
N CYS A 74 -1.31 -5.12 -0.18
CA CYS A 74 -1.57 -4.23 0.93
C CYS A 74 -2.32 -4.98 2.04
N LEU A 75 -2.05 -4.61 3.29
CA LEU A 75 -2.82 -5.10 4.43
C LEU A 75 -4.20 -4.42 4.42
N SER A 76 -5.21 -5.05 5.02
CA SER A 76 -6.51 -4.38 5.15
C SER A 76 -6.37 -3.06 5.91
N GLY A 77 -6.88 -1.97 5.32
CA GLY A 77 -6.83 -0.63 5.91
C GLY A 77 -5.70 0.27 5.42
N VAL A 78 -4.92 -0.17 4.41
CA VAL A 78 -4.04 0.71 3.62
C VAL A 78 -4.55 0.80 2.18
N ILE A 79 -4.21 1.90 1.51
CA ILE A 79 -4.64 2.21 0.16
C ILE A 79 -3.67 1.53 -0.82
N ALA A 80 -4.18 0.65 -1.67
CA ALA A 80 -3.42 0.16 -2.81
C ALA A 80 -3.42 1.21 -3.91
N ALA A 81 -2.23 1.61 -4.35
CA ALA A 81 -2.05 2.63 -5.36
C ALA A 81 -1.05 2.20 -6.43
N CYS A 82 -1.36 2.52 -7.68
CA CYS A 82 -0.45 2.38 -8.81
C CYS A 82 0.06 3.77 -9.20
N CYS A 83 1.37 3.97 -9.15
CA CYS A 83 2.01 5.27 -9.38
C CYS A 83 2.95 5.24 -10.59
N GLN A 84 3.05 6.35 -11.31
CA GLN A 84 3.95 6.47 -12.46
C GLN A 84 5.41 6.52 -12.01
N THR A 85 5.69 7.26 -10.95
CA THR A 85 7.05 7.41 -10.40
C THR A 85 7.00 7.36 -8.88
N VAL A 86 8.10 6.92 -8.28
CA VAL A 86 8.29 6.92 -6.84
C VAL A 86 9.51 7.78 -6.54
N VAL A 87 9.34 8.80 -5.71
CA VAL A 87 10.40 9.71 -5.30
C VAL A 87 10.68 9.53 -3.81
N GLY A 88 11.96 9.57 -3.43
CA GLY A 88 12.36 9.53 -2.04
C GLY A 88 12.29 10.94 -1.44
N CYS A 89 11.64 11.09 -0.29
CA CYS A 89 11.83 12.24 0.57
C CYS A 89 13.02 11.95 1.50
N ALA A 90 14.09 12.75 1.44
CA ALA A 90 15.30 12.53 2.22
C ALA A 90 15.03 12.61 3.75
N GLU A 91 15.91 11.98 4.54
CA GLU A 91 15.80 11.85 6.01
C GLU A 91 15.61 13.21 6.69
N GLY A 92 14.34 13.53 6.99
CA GLY A 92 13.87 14.82 7.47
C GLY A 92 12.36 14.99 7.29
N GLY A 93 11.79 14.40 6.23
CA GLY A 93 10.33 14.20 6.06
C GLY A 93 9.87 12.89 6.69
N GLY A 94 10.04 12.79 8.02
CA GLY A 94 9.88 11.57 8.79
C GLY A 94 8.57 10.80 8.53
N VAL A 95 8.62 9.49 8.76
CA VAL A 95 7.51 8.52 8.83
C VAL A 95 6.66 8.23 7.58
N ASP A 96 6.70 9.04 6.52
CA ASP A 96 5.82 8.83 5.35
C ASP A 96 6.41 7.96 4.23
N GLY A 97 7.66 7.50 4.32
CA GLY A 97 8.23 6.60 3.32
C GLY A 97 8.32 7.22 1.91
N PRO A 98 8.56 6.43 0.86
CA PRO A 98 8.55 6.92 -0.52
C PRO A 98 7.23 7.61 -0.90
N ILE A 99 7.32 8.66 -1.73
CA ILE A 99 6.16 9.37 -2.27
C ILE A 99 5.89 8.88 -3.68
N GLY A 100 4.68 8.39 -3.93
CA GLY A 100 4.21 8.10 -5.28
C GLY A 100 3.73 9.38 -5.97
N LEU A 101 4.09 9.56 -7.23
CA LEU A 101 3.60 10.62 -8.10
C LEU A 101 2.74 10.04 -9.23
N ASP A 102 1.71 10.80 -9.60
CA ASP A 102 0.69 10.43 -10.58
C ASP A 102 0.08 9.05 -10.24
N CYS A 103 -0.51 8.98 -9.05
CA CYS A 103 -1.06 7.74 -8.49
C CYS A 103 -2.55 7.60 -8.73
N VAL A 104 -3.00 6.37 -8.95
CA VAL A 104 -4.42 6.00 -8.85
C VAL A 104 -4.62 4.92 -7.82
N GLU A 105 -5.71 5.05 -7.08
CA GLU A 105 -6.19 3.98 -6.22
C GLU A 105 -6.61 2.78 -7.07
N VAL A 106 -6.25 1.59 -6.61
CA VAL A 106 -6.67 0.31 -7.19
C VAL A 106 -7.31 -0.53 -6.11
N GLU A 107 -8.20 -1.44 -6.52
CA GLU A 107 -8.81 -2.37 -5.56
C GLU A 107 -7.73 -3.27 -4.97
N ASN A 108 -7.72 -3.37 -3.64
CA ASN A 108 -6.74 -4.14 -2.89
C ASN A 108 -7.08 -5.62 -2.79
#